data_AF-A0A7W1P3T5-F1
#
_entry.id   AF-A0A7W1P3T5-F1
#
_cell.length_a   1.000
_cell.length_b   1.000
_cell.length_c   1.000
_cell.angle_alpha   90.00
_cell.angle_beta   90.00
_cell.angle_gamma   90.00
#
_symmetry.space_group_name_H-M   'P 1'
#
loop_
_entity.id
_entity.type
_entity.pdbx_description
1 polymer ?
#
loop_
_entity_poly.entity_id
_entity_poly.type
_entity_poly.pdbx_seq_one_letter_code
_entity_poly.pdbx_strand_id
1 'polypeptide(L)'
;MSRARSPLYVLFLTVFIDMVGFGIVIPVLPLYAERFHASPMAIGWLTGIYSGMQIIFTPILGRLSDRYGRRPVLMLSLAGT
;
A
#
# COMPACT_ATOMS: atom_id res chain seq x y z
N MET A 1 -17.13 1.30 -32.49
CA MET A 1 -17.14 1.55 -31.04
C MET A 1 -16.11 0.62 -30.41
N SER A 2 -14.91 1.13 -30.10
CA SER A 2 -13.87 0.29 -29.51
C SER A 2 -14.32 -0.13 -28.10
N ARG A 3 -14.38 -1.44 -27.84
CA ARG A 3 -14.53 -1.99 -26.49
C ARG A 3 -13.24 -1.65 -25.74
N ALA A 4 -13.18 -0.47 -25.13
CA ALA A 4 -12.15 -0.18 -24.14
C ALA A 4 -12.28 -1.24 -23.04
N ARG A 5 -11.31 -2.15 -22.95
CA ARG A 5 -11.29 -3.15 -21.88
C ARG A 5 -11.32 -2.39 -20.55
N SER A 6 -12.31 -2.68 -19.71
CA SER A 6 -12.47 -1.99 -18.43
C SER A 6 -11.20 -2.18 -17.59
N PRO A 7 -10.60 -1.11 -17.04
CA PRO A 7 -9.37 -1.19 -16.24
C PRO A 7 -9.58 -1.93 -14.91
N LEU A 8 -10.81 -2.31 -14.59
CA LEU A 8 -11.19 -3.04 -13.36
C LEU A 8 -10.37 -4.31 -13.15
N TYR A 9 -10.04 -5.07 -14.19
CA TYR A 9 -9.24 -6.28 -14.02
C TYR A 9 -7.82 -5.99 -13.50
N VAL A 10 -7.19 -4.93 -14.02
CA VAL A 10 -5.85 -4.52 -13.59
C VAL A 10 -5.91 -3.97 -12.17
N LEU A 11 -6.89 -3.11 -11.87
CA LEU A 11 -7.10 -2.58 -10.52
C LEU A 11 -7.36 -3.70 -9.51
N PHE A 12 -8.17 -4.68 -9.86
CA PHE A 12 -8.45 -5.84 -9.03
C PHE A 12 -7.17 -6.63 -8.75
N LEU A 13 -6.38 -6.94 -9.79
CA LEU A 13 -5.14 -7.68 -9.64
C LEU A 13 -4.15 -6.91 -8.76
N THR A 14 -4.04 -5.59 -8.93
CA THR A 14 -3.21 -4.73 -8.09
C THR A 14 -3.61 -4.82 -6.61
N VAL A 15 -4.89 -4.61 -6.29
CA VAL A 15 -5.39 -4.69 -4.90
C VAL A 15 -5.23 -6.10 -4.33
N PHE A 16 -5.44 -7.13 -5.16
CA PHE A 16 -5.25 -8.52 -4.76
C PHE A 16 -3.79 -8.79 -4.35
N ILE A 17 -2.83 -8.38 -5.17
CA ILE A 17 -1.40 -8.55 -4.88
C ILE A 17 -1.02 -7.78 -3.61
N ASP A 18 -1.52 -6.56 -3.44
CA ASP A 18 -1.27 -5.73 -2.27
C ASP A 18 -1.79 -6.39 -0.98
N MET A 19 -3.02 -6.91 -1.00
CA MET A 19 -3.60 -7.63 0.14
C MET A 19 -2.84 -8.92 0.49
N VAL A 20 -2.36 -9.66 -0.52
CA VAL A 20 -1.51 -10.84 -0.29
C VAL A 20 -0.19 -10.44 0.35
N GLY A 21 0.48 -9.41 -0.17
CA GLY A 21 1.72 -8.87 0.40
C GLY A 21 1.52 -8.44 1.85
N PHE A 22 0.45 -7.70 2.13
CA PHE A 22 0.11 -7.27 3.48
C PHE A 22 -0.13 -8.45 4.43
N GLY A 23 -0.85 -9.47 3.98
CA GLY A 23 -1.10 -10.70 4.73
C GLY A 23 0.19 -11.48 5.06
N ILE A 24 1.21 -11.41 4.20
CA ILE A 24 2.53 -12.01 4.43
C ILE A 24 3.33 -11.17 5.44
N VAL A 25 3.29 -9.84 5.34
CA VAL A 25 4.08 -8.95 6.20
C VAL A 25 3.67 -9.04 7.67
N ILE A 26 2.37 -9.17 7.98
CA ILE A 26 1.86 -9.21 9.36
C ILE A 26 2.56 -10.26 10.25
N PRO A 27 2.64 -11.56 9.88
CA PRO A 27 3.34 -12.56 10.69
C PRO A 27 4.87 -12.50 10.55
N VAL A 28 5.37 -11.97 9.43
CA VAL A 28 6.81 -11.91 9.16
C VAL A 28 7.49 -10.81 9.98
N LEU A 29 6.83 -9.66 10.15
CA LEU A 29 7.36 -8.52 10.91
C LEU A 29 7.78 -8.89 12.35
N PRO A 30 6.94 -9.54 13.19
CA PRO A 30 7.36 -9.93 14.54
C PRO A 30 8.48 -10.98 14.55
N LEU A 31 8.51 -11.89 13.57
CA LEU A 31 9.57 -12.90 13.46
C LEU A 31 10.94 -12.27 13.16
N TYR A 32 10.97 -11.23 12.33
CA TYR A 32 12.18 -10.44 12.12
C TYR A 32 12.51 -9.57 13.32
N ALA A 33 11.52 -8.96 13.96
CA ALA A 33 11.73 -8.16 15.15
C ALA A 33 12.40 -8.97 16.27
N GLU A 34 12.00 -10.24 16.45
CA GLU A 34 12.67 -11.16 17.38
C GLU A 34 14.12 -11.44 16.98
N ARG A 35 14.38 -11.72 15.70
CA ARG A 35 15.74 -11.94 15.17
C ARG A 35 16.66 -10.72 15.34
N PHE A 36 16.11 -9.52 15.27
CA PHE A 36 16.86 -8.28 15.47
C PHE A 36 16.87 -7.81 16.94
N HIS A 37 16.31 -8.60 17.86
CA HIS A 37 16.13 -8.24 19.27
C HIS A 37 15.46 -6.87 19.46
N ALA A 38 14.52 -6.52 18.57
CA ALA A 38 13.80 -5.27 18.61
C ALA A 38 12.84 -5.23 19.80
N SER A 39 12.73 -4.06 20.43
CA SER A 39 11.80 -3.88 21.54
C SER A 39 10.34 -3.89 21.06
N PRO A 40 9.37 -4.33 21.88
CA PRO A 40 7.95 -4.25 21.54
C PRO A 40 7.49 -2.83 21.18
N MET A 41 8.11 -1.83 21.81
CA MET A 41 7.83 -0.42 21.54
C MET A 41 8.29 -0.01 20.14
N ALA A 42 9.43 -0.51 19.65
CA ALA A 42 9.90 -0.24 18.30
C ALA A 42 8.97 -0.83 17.24
N ILE A 43 8.45 -2.05 17.47
CA ILE A 43 7.42 -2.66 16.61
C ILE A 43 6.17 -1.79 16.61
N GLY A 44 5.69 -1.38 17.79
CA GLY A 44 4.52 -0.50 17.92
C GLY A 44 4.68 0.82 17.16
N TRP A 45 5.86 1.44 17.22
CA TRP A 45 6.17 2.64 16.44
C TRP A 45 6.20 2.37 14.94
N LEU A 46 6.81 1.27 14.48
CA LEU A 46 6.83 0.89 13.06
C LEU A 46 5.41 0.76 12.51
N THR A 47 4.55 -0.02 13.16
CA THR A 47 3.16 -0.22 12.72
C THR A 47 2.33 1.06 12.85
N GLY A 48 2.56 1.82 13.93
CA GLY A 48 1.87 3.09 14.19
C GLY A 48 2.21 4.17 13.17
N ILE A 49 3.48 4.36 12.85
CA ILE A 49 3.94 5.31 11.83
C ILE A 49 3.42 4.89 10.46
N TYR A 50 3.51 3.60 10.11
CA TYR A 50 2.98 3.09 8.85
C TYR A 50 1.48 3.40 8.69
N SER A 51 0.69 3.14 9.74
CA SER A 51 -0.76 3.43 9.74
C SER A 51 -1.04 4.93 9.72
N GLY A 52 -0.27 5.72 10.46
CA GLY A 52 -0.37 7.19 10.47
C GLY A 52 -0.07 7.81 9.12
N MET A 53 0.98 7.33 8.44
CA MET A 53 1.32 7.76 7.08
C MET A 53 0.22 7.37 6.10
N GLN A 54 -0.37 6.18 6.20
CA GLN A 54 -1.52 5.81 5.37
C GLN A 54 -2.70 6.74 5.56
N ILE A 55 -3.06 7.10 6.80
CA ILE A 55 -4.18 8.01 7.07
C ILE A 55 -3.95 9.39 6.45
N ILE A 56 -2.71 9.88 6.48
CA ILE A 56 -2.35 11.19 5.95
C ILE A 56 -2.27 11.16 4.41
N PHE A 57 -1.53 10.21 3.85
CA PHE A 57 -1.19 10.19 2.42
C PHE A 57 -2.27 9.58 1.54
N THR A 58 -3.08 8.64 2.02
CA THR A 58 -4.21 8.07 1.25
C THR A 58 -5.17 9.15 0.71
N PRO A 59 -5.70 10.09 1.53
CA PRO A 59 -6.57 11.14 1.01
C PRO A 59 -5.84 12.19 0.17
N ILE A 60 -4.53 12.37 0.37
CA ILE A 60 -3.73 13.30 -0.45
C ILE A 60 -3.54 12.72 -1.85
N LEU A 61 -3.10 11.47 -1.96
CA LEU A 61 -2.90 10.77 -3.22
C LEU A 61 -4.22 10.53 -3.94
N GLY A 62 -5.32 10.27 -3.21
CA GLY A 62 -6.66 10.19 -3.77
C GLY A 62 -7.09 11.50 -4.46
N ARG A 63 -6.95 12.63 -3.74
CA ARG A 63 -7.25 13.95 -4.31
C ARG A 63 -6.33 14.31 -5.49
N LEU A 64 -5.05 13.94 -5.41
CA LEU A 64 -4.09 14.16 -6.49
C LEU A 64 -4.46 13.34 -7.74
N SER A 65 -4.84 12.08 -7.54
CA SER A 65 -5.33 11.17 -8.57
C SER A 65 -6.57 11.70 -9.28
N ASP A 66 -7.51 12.29 -8.53
CA ASP A 66 -8.70 12.88 -9.12
C ASP A 66 -8.41 14.19 -9.90
N ARG A 67 -7.34 14.93 -9.54
CA ARG A 67 -6.95 16.19 -10.22
C ARG A 67 -6.07 15.99 -11.46
N TYR A 68 -5.09 15.08 -11.41
CA TYR A 68 -4.12 14.85 -12.48
C TYR A 68 -4.43 13.62 -13.36
N GLY A 69 -5.51 12.91 -13.03
CA GLY A 69 -5.90 11.66 -13.67
C GLY A 69 -5.37 10.43 -12.92
N ARG A 70 -6.22 9.40 -12.81
CA ARG A 70 -5.95 8.24 -11.94
C ARG A 70 -4.74 7.41 -12.36
N ARG A 71 -4.52 7.27 -13.68
CA ARG A 71 -3.50 6.37 -14.23
C ARG A 71 -2.05 6.76 -13.86
N PRO A 72 -1.57 8.00 -14.07
CA PRO A 72 -0.19 8.37 -13.69
C PRO A 72 0.06 8.29 -12.19
N VAL A 73 -0.91 8.69 -11.36
CA VAL A 73 -0.77 8.63 -9.90
C VAL A 73 -0.70 7.18 -9.42
N LEU A 74 -1.54 6.29 -9.94
CA LEU A 74 -1.47 4.86 -9.63
C LEU A 74 -0.13 4.24 -10.03
N MET A 75 0.41 4.58 -11.20
CA MET A 75 1.72 4.07 -11.64
C MET A 75 2.86 4.57 -10.73
N LEU A 76 2.80 5.83 -10.29
CA LEU A 76 3.77 6.38 -9.34
C LEU A 76 3.68 5.69 -7.98
N SER A 77 2.46 5.49 -7.46
CA SER A 77 2.24 4.77 -6.20
C SER A 77 2.76 3.34 -6.27
N LEU A 78 2.50 2.64 -7.39
CA LEU A 78 2.99 1.27 -7.60
C LEU A 78 4.51 1.18 -7.77
N ALA A 79 5.16 2.23 -8.27
CA ALA A 79 6.62 2.26 -8.34
C ALA A 79 7.28 2.46 -6.97
N GLY A 80 6.55 3.04 -6.01
CA GLY A 80 7.03 3.32 -4.66
C GLY A 80 6.57 2.36 -3.57
N THR A 81 5.71 1.38 -3.91
CA THR A 81 5.23 0.31 -3.00
C THR A 81 6.04 -0.95 -3.25
#